data_AF-A0A949ZMY5-F1
#
_entry.id   AF-A0A949ZMY5-F1
#
_cell.length_a   1.000
_cell.length_b   1.000
_cell.length_c   1.000
_cell.angle_alpha   90.00
_cell.angle_beta   90.00
_cell.angle_gamma   90.00
#
_symmetry.space_group_name_H-M   'P 1'
#
loop_
_entity.id
_entity.type
_entity.pdbx_description
1 polymer ?
#
loop_
_entity_poly.entity_id
_entity_poly.type
_entity_poly.pdbx_seq_one_letter_code
_entity_poly.pdbx_strand_id
1 'polypeptide(L)'
;MAPGHEHSQPSASSLAEFCNLGYSRGCPRLPDERQADANRFFVSSQGGQLRVVFCSERRHLPVEHAVLFFDQSRQTWISAHSNACVQRQAECAVESYLAQRTVSGGSD
;
A
#
# COMPACT_ATOMS: atom_id res chain seq x y z
N MET A 1 -8.81 6.90 7.09
CA MET A 1 -9.65 5.93 7.83
C MET A 1 -11.01 5.89 7.16
N ALA A 2 -11.73 4.76 7.22
CA ALA A 2 -13.10 4.70 6.72
C ALA A 2 -14.01 5.55 7.63
N PRO A 3 -14.93 6.38 7.07
CA PRO A 3 -15.87 7.17 7.87
C PRO A 3 -16.67 6.28 8.84
N GLY A 4 -16.85 6.73 10.08
CA GLY A 4 -17.59 6.00 11.12
C GLY A 4 -16.77 4.94 11.87
N HIS A 5 -15.48 4.82 11.56
CA HIS A 5 -14.54 3.92 12.23
C HIS A 5 -13.32 4.65 12.78
N GLU A 6 -13.39 5.97 12.91
CA GLU A 6 -12.35 6.79 13.51
C GLU A 6 -12.02 6.24 14.91
N HIS A 7 -10.76 5.89 15.13
CA HIS A 7 -10.25 5.30 16.39
C HIS A 7 -10.61 3.83 16.66
N SER A 8 -11.31 3.12 15.77
CA SER A 8 -11.61 1.69 15.94
C SER A 8 -10.63 0.79 15.19
N GLN A 9 -9.83 0.01 15.93
CA GLN A 9 -8.96 -1.00 15.33
C GLN A 9 -9.73 -2.33 15.19
N PRO A 10 -9.75 -2.99 14.01
CA PRO A 10 -10.28 -4.35 13.91
C PRO A 10 -9.47 -5.32 14.77
N SER A 11 -10.11 -6.36 15.31
CA SER A 11 -9.40 -7.41 16.05
C SER A 11 -8.40 -8.13 15.13
N ALA A 12 -7.39 -8.77 15.74
CA ALA A 12 -6.44 -9.60 15.00
C ALA A 12 -7.14 -10.70 14.19
N SER A 13 -8.19 -11.33 14.74
CA SER A 13 -9.02 -12.30 14.03
C SER A 13 -9.73 -11.70 12.82
N SER A 14 -10.33 -10.51 12.96
CA SER A 14 -11.01 -9.83 11.85
C SER A 14 -10.04 -9.47 10.73
N LEU A 15 -8.82 -9.03 11.09
CA LEU A 15 -7.77 -8.74 10.12
C LEU A 15 -7.31 -9.99 9.38
N ALA A 16 -7.16 -11.11 10.09
CA ALA A 16 -6.74 -12.40 9.54
C ALA A 16 -7.84 -13.14 8.78
N GLU A 17 -9.11 -12.76 8.92
CA GLU A 17 -10.22 -13.36 8.20
C GLU A 17 -10.58 -12.56 6.94
N PHE A 18 -10.55 -11.22 7.03
CA PHE A 18 -11.14 -10.36 6.00
C PHE A 18 -10.15 -9.44 5.26
N CYS A 19 -8.96 -9.19 5.81
CA CYS A 19 -8.08 -8.09 5.35
C CYS A 19 -6.70 -8.53 4.85
N ASN A 20 -6.44 -9.84 4.80
CA ASN A 20 -5.12 -10.43 4.62
C ASN A 20 -4.87 -11.08 3.25
N LEU A 21 -5.90 -11.21 2.38
CA LEU A 21 -5.79 -11.95 1.12
C LEU A 21 -6.19 -11.15 -0.14
N GLY A 22 -6.32 -9.83 -0.04
CA GLY A 22 -6.69 -8.97 -1.16
C GLY A 22 -8.11 -8.42 -1.01
N TYR A 23 -8.93 -8.51 -2.07
CA TYR A 23 -10.28 -7.97 -2.16
C TYR A 23 -11.12 -8.34 -0.93
N SER A 24 -11.24 -7.43 0.05
CA SER A 24 -11.86 -7.62 1.37
C SER A 24 -13.39 -7.79 1.31
N ARG A 25 -13.89 -8.63 0.39
CA ARG A 25 -15.31 -8.75 0.03
C ARG A 25 -16.21 -9.18 1.19
N GLY A 26 -15.65 -9.85 2.20
CA GLY A 26 -16.37 -10.23 3.42
C GLY A 26 -16.26 -9.22 4.56
N CYS A 27 -15.45 -8.16 4.41
CA CYS A 27 -15.25 -7.19 5.48
C CYS A 27 -16.48 -6.28 5.58
N PRO A 28 -17.18 -6.22 6.73
CA PRO A 28 -18.33 -5.33 6.92
C PRO A 28 -17.94 -3.85 6.91
N ARG A 29 -16.64 -3.54 7.01
CA ARG A 29 -16.12 -2.17 6.94
C ARG A 29 -15.76 -1.74 5.50
N LEU A 30 -15.90 -2.62 4.51
CA LEU A 30 -15.67 -2.27 3.11
C LEU A 30 -16.87 -1.48 2.58
N PRO A 31 -16.70 -0.21 2.14
CA PRO A 31 -17.81 0.59 1.64
C PRO A 31 -18.42 0.00 0.37
N ASP A 32 -19.75 -0.02 0.27
CA ASP A 32 -20.45 -0.46 -0.94
C ASP A 32 -20.12 0.43 -2.14
N GLU A 33 -20.14 1.75 -1.91
CA GLU A 33 -19.68 2.76 -2.87
C GLU A 33 -18.18 3.00 -2.71
N ARG A 34 -17.41 2.55 -3.70
CA ARG A 34 -15.95 2.74 -3.74
C ARG A 34 -15.43 2.74 -5.16
N GLN A 35 -14.30 3.40 -5.37
CA GLN A 35 -13.61 3.45 -6.66
C GLN A 35 -12.83 2.18 -6.97
N ALA A 36 -12.27 1.54 -5.94
CA ALA A 36 -11.49 0.32 -6.05
C ALA A 36 -11.69 -0.59 -4.84
N ASP A 37 -11.41 -1.87 -5.04
CA ASP A 37 -11.48 -2.89 -4.01
C ASP A 37 -10.10 -3.17 -3.38
N ALA A 38 -9.03 -2.93 -4.12
CA ALA A 38 -7.67 -3.21 -3.69
C ALA A 38 -6.68 -2.23 -4.32
N ASN A 39 -5.68 -1.84 -3.54
CA ASN A 39 -4.51 -1.11 -4.00
C ASN A 39 -3.31 -2.03 -3.88
N ARG A 40 -2.56 -2.20 -4.97
CA ARG A 40 -1.36 -3.03 -5.02
C ARG A 40 -0.14 -2.16 -5.22
N PHE A 41 0.91 -2.50 -4.49
CA PHE A 41 2.19 -1.83 -4.58
C PHE A 41 3.28 -2.86 -4.80
N PHE A 42 4.16 -2.59 -5.76
CA PHE A 42 5.39 -3.32 -5.98
C PHE A 42 6.56 -2.36 -5.92
N VAL A 43 7.49 -2.61 -5.00
CA VAL A 43 8.67 -1.76 -4.76
C VAL A 43 9.91 -2.47 -5.27
N SER A 44 10.73 -1.76 -6.04
CA SER A 44 12.00 -2.26 -6.56
C SER A 44 13.07 -1.17 -6.49
N SER A 45 14.33 -1.57 -6.33
CA SER A 45 15.47 -0.64 -6.28
C SER A 45 16.18 -0.59 -7.63
N GLN A 46 16.43 0.63 -8.13
CA GLN A 46 17.19 0.86 -9.34
C GLN A 46 18.08 2.10 -9.15
N GLY A 47 19.40 1.91 -9.16
CA GLY A 47 20.36 3.03 -9.14
C GLY A 47 20.25 3.99 -7.94
N GLY A 48 19.94 3.47 -6.74
CA GLY A 48 19.77 4.29 -5.52
C GLY A 48 18.39 4.94 -5.36
N GLN A 49 17.50 4.77 -6.34
CA GLN A 49 16.09 5.17 -6.26
C GLN A 49 15.21 3.94 -6.08
N LEU A 50 14.04 4.12 -5.46
CA LEU A 50 12.98 3.12 -5.45
C LEU A 50 11.95 3.48 -6.51
N ARG A 51 11.63 2.49 -7.35
CA ARG A 51 10.51 2.50 -8.26
C ARG A 51 9.34 1.79 -7.59
N VAL A 52 8.24 2.49 -7.41
CA VAL A 52 7.01 1.98 -6.79
C VAL A 52 5.93 1.91 -7.87
N VAL A 53 5.59 0.69 -8.28
CA VAL A 53 4.48 0.44 -9.20
C VAL A 53 3.20 0.33 -8.40
N PHE A 54 2.20 1.11 -8.78
CA PHE A 54 0.88 1.13 -8.17
C PHE A 54 -0.16 0.66 -9.18
N CYS A 55 -1.11 -0.17 -8.71
CA CYS A 55 -2.33 -0.51 -9.43
C CYS A 55 -3.51 -0.51 -8.45
N SER A 56 -4.56 0.24 -8.80
CA SER A 56 -5.85 0.17 -8.13
C SER A 56 -6.76 -0.74 -8.95
N GLU A 57 -7.43 -1.68 -8.29
CA GLU A 57 -8.24 -2.69 -8.97
C GLU A 57 -9.67 -2.74 -8.42
N ARG A 58 -10.63 -2.96 -9.32
CA ARG A 58 -12.04 -3.21 -9.00
C ARG A 58 -12.52 -4.44 -9.75
N ARG A 59 -13.12 -5.39 -9.04
CA ARG A 59 -13.58 -6.67 -9.59
C ARG A 59 -12.50 -7.38 -10.43
N HIS A 60 -11.25 -7.38 -9.95
CA HIS A 60 -10.11 -8.00 -10.65
C HIS A 60 -9.63 -7.28 -11.91
N LEU A 61 -10.12 -6.06 -12.17
CA LEU A 61 -9.73 -5.26 -13.32
C LEU A 61 -9.00 -3.98 -12.87
N PRO A 62 -7.95 -3.55 -13.60
CA PRO A 62 -7.27 -2.30 -13.29
C PRO A 62 -8.21 -1.11 -13.54
N VAL A 63 -8.25 -0.20 -12.57
CA VAL A 63 -9.00 1.06 -12.64
C VAL A 63 -8.04 2.24 -12.78
N GLU A 64 -6.91 2.18 -12.09
CA GLU A 64 -5.86 3.19 -12.12
C GLU A 64 -4.50 2.50 -11.98
N HIS A 65 -3.48 3.07 -12.61
CA HIS A 65 -2.10 2.65 -12.39
C HIS A 65 -1.17 3.85 -12.45
N ALA A 66 -0.09 3.80 -11.68
CA ALA A 66 0.93 4.83 -11.68
C ALA A 66 2.30 4.22 -11.36
N VAL A 67 3.34 4.98 -11.69
CA VAL A 67 4.71 4.69 -11.24
C VAL A 67 5.18 5.90 -10.44
N LEU A 68 5.53 5.65 -9.19
CA LEU A 68 6.05 6.63 -8.27
C LEU A 68 7.55 6.39 -8.08
N PHE A 69 8.26 7.45 -7.70
CA PHE A 69 9.71 7.41 -7.53
C PHE A 69 10.10 8.02 -6.19
N PHE A 70 10.94 7.31 -5.45
CA PHE A 70 11.45 7.74 -4.16
C PHE A 70 12.98 7.71 -4.16
N ASP A 71 13.60 8.81 -3.73
CA ASP A 71 15.04 8.93 -3.54
C ASP A 71 15.42 8.39 -2.17
N GLN A 72 16.17 7.29 -2.14
CA GLN A 72 16.59 6.67 -0.87
C GLN A 72 17.61 7.52 -0.12
N SER A 73 18.49 8.22 -0.82
CA SER A 73 19.56 9.01 -0.18
C SER A 73 18.98 10.24 0.52
N ARG A 74 17.99 10.87 -0.10
CA ARG A 74 17.33 12.08 0.40
C ARG A 74 16.08 11.80 1.22
N GLN A 75 15.64 10.54 1.27
CA GLN A 75 14.40 10.11 1.91
C GLN A 75 13.20 10.96 1.47
N THR A 76 13.07 11.17 0.16
CA THR A 76 12.03 12.06 -0.40
C THR A 76 11.41 11.51 -1.67
N TRP A 77 10.15 11.85 -1.91
CA TRP A 77 9.44 11.48 -3.13
C TRP A 77 9.84 12.41 -4.27
N ILE A 78 10.33 11.82 -5.36
CA ILE A 78 10.60 12.51 -6.63
C ILE A 78 9.28 12.69 -7.39
N SER A 79 8.44 11.66 -7.36
CA SER A 79 7.09 11.67 -7.95
C SER A 79 6.14 10.96 -7.00
N ALA A 80 5.16 11.69 -6.47
CA ALA A 80 4.16 11.22 -5.53
C ALA A 80 2.78 11.08 -6.20
N HIS A 81 1.91 10.28 -5.57
CA HIS A 81 0.51 10.17 -6.00
C HIS A 81 -0.27 11.41 -5.55
N SER A 82 -1.19 11.91 -6.39
CA SER A 82 -2.01 13.09 -6.06
C SER A 82 -3.03 12.81 -4.94
N ASN A 83 -3.59 11.60 -4.90
CA ASN A 83 -4.45 11.15 -3.81
C ASN A 83 -3.64 10.85 -2.54
N ALA A 84 -3.87 11.62 -1.48
CA ALA A 84 -3.15 11.51 -0.21
C ALA A 84 -3.30 10.14 0.49
N CYS A 85 -4.44 9.46 0.34
CA CYS A 85 -4.64 8.13 0.92
C CYS A 85 -3.78 7.07 0.21
N VAL A 86 -3.77 7.10 -1.12
CA VAL A 86 -2.91 6.22 -1.93
C VAL A 86 -1.44 6.51 -1.67
N GLN A 87 -1.07 7.79 -1.57
CA GLN A 87 0.28 8.21 -1.25
C GLN A 87 0.75 7.67 0.10
N ARG A 88 -0.09 7.75 1.15
CA ARG A 88 0.26 7.17 2.46
C ARG A 88 0.45 5.65 2.40
N GLN A 89 -0.33 4.94 1.59
CA GLN A 89 -0.14 3.50 1.39
C GLN A 89 1.18 3.19 0.66
N ALA A 90 1.56 4.02 -0.32
CA ALA A 90 2.84 3.90 -1.01
C ALA A 90 4.03 4.11 -0.05
N GLU A 91 3.93 5.06 0.88
CA GLU A 91 4.92 5.27 1.95
C GLU A 91 5.06 4.02 2.81
N CYS A 92 3.97 3.44 3.30
CA CYS A 92 4.03 2.21 4.08
C CYS A 92 4.64 1.04 3.29
N ALA A 93 4.40 0.95 1.98
CA ALA A 93 5.03 -0.05 1.13
C ALA A 93 6.55 0.15 1.03
N VAL A 94 7.01 1.40 0.89
CA VAL A 94 8.44 1.76 0.89
C VAL A 94 9.08 1.47 2.25
N GLU A 95 8.45 1.88 3.35
CA GLU A 95 8.90 1.62 4.73
C GLU A 95 9.06 0.11 4.96
N SER A 96 8.07 -0.70 4.57
CA SER A 96 8.12 -2.16 4.69
C SER A 96 9.24 -2.78 3.85
N TYR A 97 9.40 -2.33 2.60
CA TYR A 97 10.46 -2.81 1.71
C TYR A 97 11.86 -2.51 2.27
N LEU A 98 12.07 -1.30 2.79
CA LEU A 98 13.34 -0.91 3.40
C LEU A 98 13.62 -1.72 4.68
N ALA A 99 12.61 -1.90 5.54
CA ALA A 99 12.74 -2.69 6.77
C ALA A 99 13.15 -4.15 6.48
N GLN A 100 12.54 -4.78 5.47
CA GLN A 100 12.88 -6.15 5.06
C GLN A 100 14.34 -6.26 4.58
N ARG A 101 14.84 -5.26 3.86
CA ARG A 101 16.24 -5.25 3.38
C ARG A 101 17.25 -5.07 4.49
N THR A 102 16.92 -4.31 5.54
CA THR A 102 17.77 -4.20 6.73
C THR A 102 17.88 -5.54 7.45
N VAL A 103 16.79 -6.30 7.53
CA VAL A 103 16.78 -7.64 8.15
C VAL A 103 17.53 -8.66 7.31
N SER A 104 17.35 -8.66 5.98
CA SER A 104 18.05 -9.58 5.07
C SER A 104 19.52 -9.22 4.82
N GLY A 105 19.96 -8.01 5.19
CA GLY A 105 21.35 -7.56 5.12
C GLY A 105 22.16 -7.85 6.39
N GLY A 106 21.53 -8.40 7.44
CA GLY A 106 22.15 -8.81 8.69
C GLY A 106 22.26 -10.33 8.77
N SER A 107 23.20 -10.92 8.03
CA SER A 107 23.68 -12.29 8.26
C SER A 107 25.15 -12.29 7.90
N ASP A 108 25.97 -12.05 8.93
CA ASP A 108 27.41 -12.36 8.97
C ASP A 108 27.57 -13.49 10.00
#